data_AF-A0A3E0P3W2-F1
#
_entry.id   AF-A0A3E0P3W2-F1
#
_cell.length_a   1.000
_cell.length_b   1.000
_cell.length_c   1.000
_cell.angle_alpha   90.00
_cell.angle_beta   90.00
_cell.angle_gamma   90.00
#
_symmetry.space_group_name_H-M   'P 1'
#
loop_
_entity.id
_entity.type
_entity.pdbx_description
1 polymer ?
#
loop_
_entity_poly.entity_id
_entity_poly.type
_entity_poly.pdbx_seq_one_letter_code
_entity_poly.pdbx_strand_id
1 'polypeptide(L)' 'MSSESPQQHDPLDELEEQGLVAEFWQFLKENKKWWLIPILLSIALLGGLVLLSGTGAAPFIYTLF' A
#
# COMPACT_ATOMS: atom_id res chain seq x y z
N MET A 1 26.31 -43.36 -28.05
CA MET A 1 26.80 -42.31 -27.14
C MET A 1 25.97 -41.05 -27.37
N SER A 2 24.95 -40.84 -26.54
CA SER A 2 24.22 -39.57 -26.47
C SER A 2 24.96 -38.72 -25.43
N SER A 3 25.54 -37.61 -25.85
CA SER A 3 26.16 -36.64 -24.95
C SER A 3 25.05 -35.81 -24.30
N GLU A 4 24.58 -36.26 -23.14
CA GLU A 4 23.80 -35.42 -22.22
C GLU A 4 24.75 -34.41 -21.58
N SER A 5 24.71 -33.18 -22.08
CA SER A 5 25.32 -32.03 -21.41
C SER A 5 24.59 -31.81 -20.08
N PRO A 6 25.28 -31.69 -18.94
CA PRO A 6 24.65 -31.37 -17.67
C PRO A 6 23.98 -30.01 -17.82
N GLN A 7 22.69 -29.93 -17.47
CA GLN A 7 21.97 -28.66 -17.43
C GLN A 7 22.69 -27.75 -16.44
N GLN A 8 23.49 -26.85 -16.98
CA GLN A 8 24.21 -25.84 -16.23
C GLN A 8 23.17 -24.83 -15.78
N HIS A 9 22.74 -24.98 -14.53
CA HIS A 9 21.85 -24.05 -13.85
C HIS A 9 22.62 -22.73 -13.78
N ASP A 10 22.24 -21.80 -14.65
CA ASP A 10 22.86 -20.49 -14.73
C ASP A 10 22.48 -19.72 -13.46
N PRO A 11 23.41 -19.35 -12.57
CA PRO A 11 23.09 -18.66 -11.31
C PRO A 11 22.63 -17.20 -11.52
N LEU A 12 22.23 -16.84 -12.74
CA LEU A 12 21.94 -15.45 -13.14
C LEU A 12 20.43 -15.13 -13.10
N ASP A 13 19.59 -16.12 -12.82
CA ASP A 13 18.14 -15.95 -12.62
C ASP A 13 17.78 -15.43 -11.20
N GLU A 14 18.77 -15.22 -10.32
CA GLU A 14 18.57 -14.66 -8.97
C GLU A 14 18.75 -13.15 -8.90
N LEU A 15 18.85 -12.46 -10.04
CA LEU A 15 18.64 -11.01 -10.07
C LEU A 15 17.14 -10.79 -9.85
N GLU A 16 16.73 -10.81 -8.58
CA GLU A 16 15.41 -10.42 -8.12
C GLU A 16 15.05 -9.10 -8.80
N GLU A 17 14.32 -9.16 -9.91
CA GLU A 17 13.69 -7.99 -10.49
C GLU A 17 12.75 -7.51 -9.40
N GLN A 18 13.19 -6.47 -8.68
CA GLN A 18 12.38 -5.82 -7.68
C GLN A 18 11.15 -5.33 -8.43
N GLY A 19 10.07 -6.11 -8.39
CA GLY A 19 8.91 -5.83 -9.20
C GLY A 19 8.41 -4.43 -8.91
N LEU A 20 7.70 -3.82 -9.87
CA LEU A 20 7.15 -2.46 -9.73
C LEU A 20 6.47 -2.19 -8.37
N VAL A 21 5.85 -3.21 -7.77
CA VAL A 21 5.24 -3.14 -6.44
C VAL A 21 6.27 -2.94 -5.32
N ALA A 22 7.41 -3.64 -5.37
CA ALA A 22 8.49 -3.52 -4.41
C ALA A 22 9.17 -2.14 -4.50
N GLU A 23 9.45 -1.66 -5.72
CA GLU A 23 9.97 -0.32 -5.95
C GLU A 23 8.99 0.77 -5.48
N PHE A 24 7.69 0.58 -5.73
CA PHE A 24 6.66 1.51 -5.27
C PHE A 24 6.55 1.54 -3.74
N TRP A 25 6.70 0.38 -3.08
CA TRP A 25 6.72 0.29 -1.62
C TRP A 25 7.95 0.97 -1.02
N GLN A 26 9.12 0.78 -1.63
CA GLN A 26 10.34 1.50 -1.30
C GLN A 26 10.12 3.01 -1.44
N PHE A 27 9.53 3.46 -2.56
CA PHE A 27 9.21 4.86 -2.82
C PHE A 27 8.25 5.43 -1.77
N LEU A 28 7.21 4.68 -1.39
CA LEU A 28 6.27 5.07 -0.33
C LEU A 28 6.97 5.24 1.02
N LYS A 29 7.97 4.40 1.31
CA LYS A 29 8.76 4.44 2.54
C LYS A 29 9.75 5.62 2.54
N GLU A 30 10.31 5.95 1.38
CA GLU A 30 11.17 7.12 1.15
C GLU A 30 10.40 8.44 1.29
N ASN A 31 9.15 8.48 0.84
CA ASN A 31 8.25 9.62 1.02
C ASN A 31 7.88 9.73 2.51
N LYS A 32 8.53 10.66 3.21
CA LYS A 32 8.42 10.87 4.65
C LYS A 32 6.96 10.79 5.13
N LYS A 33 6.75 10.09 6.24
CA LYS A 33 5.45 9.89 6.93
C LYS A 33 4.57 11.15 6.98
N TRP A 34 5.18 12.33 7.05
CA TRP A 34 4.53 13.64 6.97
C TRP A 34 3.59 13.85 5.78
N TRP A 35 3.83 13.22 4.62
CA TRP A 35 2.96 13.35 3.45
C TRP A 35 1.80 12.33 3.45
N LEU A 36 2.03 11.16 4.05
CA LEU A 36 1.03 10.08 4.13
C LEU A 36 0.03 10.31 5.27
N ILE A 37 0.50 10.91 6.37
CA ILE A 37 -0.32 11.29 7.53
C ILE A 37 -1.58 12.09 7.15
N PRO A 38 -1.53 13.20 6.38
CA PRO A 38 -2.73 13.98 6.06
C PRO A 38 -3.73 13.21 5.21
N ILE A 39 -3.27 12.35 4.30
CA ILE A 39 -4.14 11.50 3.46
C ILE A 39 -4.84 10.46 4.35
N LEU A 40 -4.06 9.74 5.17
CA LEU A 40 -4.57 8.71 6.05
C LEU A 40 -5.55 9.29 7.08
N LEU A 41 -5.24 10.48 7.62
CA LEU A 41 -6.11 11.20 8.55
C LEU A 41 -7.43 11.61 7.90
N SER A 42 -7.39 12.10 6.66
CA SER A 42 -8.60 12.48 5.91
C SER A 42 -9.50 11.27 5.66
N ILE A 43 -8.91 10.13 5.25
CA ILE A 43 -9.65 8.87 5.06
C ILE A 43 -10.23 8.38 6.38
N ALA A 44 -9.46 8.44 7.47
CA ALA A 44 -9.93 8.03 8.80
C ALA A 44 -11.07 8.93 9.31
N LEU A 45 -10.99 10.25 9.10
CA LEU A 45 -12.05 11.20 9.45
C LEU A 45 -13.31 10.93 8.64
N LEU A 46 -13.19 10.78 7.32
CA LEU A 46 -14.34 10.49 6.45
C LEU A 46 -14.95 9.12 6.78
N GLY A 47 -14.12 8.09 6.96
CA GLY A 47 -14.58 6.75 7.36
C GLY A 47 -15.29 6.78 8.72
N GLY A 48 -14.72 7.50 9.70
CA GLY A 48 -15.34 7.74 10.99
C GLY A 48 -16.69 8.43 10.86
N LEU A 49 -16.78 9.47 10.02
CA LEU A 49 -18.02 10.18 9.76
C LEU A 49 -19.10 9.28 9.13
N VAL A 50 -18.71 8.42 8.19
CA VAL A 50 -19.61 7.43 7.56
C VAL A 50 -20.12 6.42 8.60
N LEU A 51 -19.24 5.91 9.46
CA LEU A 51 -19.64 4.99 10.54
C LEU A 51 -20.59 5.67 11.54
N LEU A 52 -20.33 6.92 11.89
CA LEU A 52 -21.19 7.74 12.75
C LEU A 52 -22.53 8.09 12.10
N SER A 53 -22.56 8.25 10.77
CA SER A 53 -23.79 8.47 10.00
C SER A 53 -24.76 7.30 10.08
N GLY A 54 -24.27 6.06 10.21
CA GLY A 54 -25.11 4.85 10.32
C GLY A 54 -25.62 4.57 11.74
N THR A 55 -24.95 5.11 12.77
CA THR A 55 -25.24 4.82 14.19
C THR A 55 -26.15 5.86 14.86
N GLY A 56 -26.65 6.85 14.12
CA GLY A 56 -27.54 7.88 14.64
C GLY A 56 -26.81 9.09 15.25
N ALA A 57 -25.54 9.32 14.91
CA ALA A 57 -24.83 10.57 15.26
C ALA A 57 -25.13 11.74 14.30
N ALA A 58 -25.93 11.48 13.27
CA ALA A 58 -26.48 12.47 12.34
C ALA A 58 -27.01 13.77 13.02
N PRO A 59 -27.82 13.74 14.11
CA PRO A 59 -28.40 14.97 14.67
C PRO A 59 -27.37 15.94 15.28
N PHE A 60 -26.15 15.52 15.63
CA PHE A 60 -25.15 16.41 16.22
C PHE A 60 -24.32 17.18 15.19
N ILE A 61 -24.24 16.68 13.95
CA ILE A 61 -23.57 17.37 12.83
C ILE A 61 -24.40 18.57 12.37
N TYR A 62 -25.73 18.44 12.39
CA TYR A 62 -26.63 19.52 11.97
C TYR A 62 -26.90 20.56 13.06
N THR A 63 -26.65 20.27 14.35
CA THR A 63 -26.87 21.25 15.43
C THR A 63 -25.79 22.33 15.52
N LEU A 64 -24.66 22.17 14.82
CA LEU A 64 -23.59 23.16 14.77
C LEU A 64 -23.78 24.21 13.66
N PHE A 65 -24.85 24.10 12.87
CA PHE A 65 -25.23 25.03 11.80
C PHE A 65 -26.63 25.60 12.00
#